data_AF-A0A7W1JR30-F1
#
_entry.id   AF-A0A7W1JR30-F1
#
_cell.length_a   1.000
_cell.length_b   1.000
_cell.length_c   1.000
_cell.angle_alpha   90.00
_cell.angle_beta   90.00
_cell.angle_gamma   90.00
#
_symmetry.space_group_name_H-M   'P 1'
#
loop_
_entity.id
_entity.type
_entity.pdbx_description
1 polymer ?
#
loop_
_entity_poly.entity_id
_entity_poly.type
_entity_poly.pdbx_seq_one_letter_code
_entity_poly.pdbx_strand_id
1 'polypeptide(L)'
;MIDASNDPAVKHSVCLLTQIPIAAKQEDFAFELRKLGLNVSDRPSLIQVVSAMTEAVDRHVGRVGGRTDLGEMAQLSAAESLNAVARRELPDLFGATPDKAKAALGGLGTVKQFAALARDFFARLSRRQLSYFLSRELSQHVGVNSRFHTIRDHRDFESALDLHCREASRIIKEFSGEWFSKHTHEGGINEAKAGRFAHVAFKKLREELRHRRDTHG
;
A
#
# COMPACT_ATOMS: atom_id res chain seq x y z
N MET A 1 -6.08 -4.89 19.51
CA MET A 1 -5.49 -4.37 18.27
C MET A 1 -6.59 -3.63 17.55
N ILE A 2 -6.49 -2.30 17.47
CA ILE A 2 -7.46 -1.41 16.81
C ILE A 2 -7.84 -2.02 15.45
N ASP A 3 -9.13 -1.97 15.12
CA ASP A 3 -9.65 -2.46 13.85
C ASP A 3 -9.02 -1.61 12.72
N ALA A 4 -7.83 -1.99 12.26
CA ALA A 4 -7.01 -1.27 11.30
C ALA A 4 -7.76 -0.95 10.00
N SER A 5 -8.74 -1.78 9.66
CA SER A 5 -9.67 -1.57 8.55
C SER A 5 -10.69 -0.47 8.76
N ASN A 6 -10.89 -0.02 9.99
CA ASN A 6 -11.78 1.09 10.31
C ASN A 6 -11.10 2.47 10.30
N ASP A 7 -9.76 2.49 10.27
CA ASP A 7 -8.98 3.72 10.16
C ASP A 7 -9.30 4.49 8.86
N PRO A 8 -9.62 5.79 8.95
CA PRO A 8 -9.99 6.61 7.78
C PRO A 8 -8.88 6.68 6.71
N ALA A 9 -7.62 6.80 7.13
CA ALA A 9 -6.50 6.91 6.20
C ALA A 9 -6.24 5.58 5.49
N VAL A 10 -6.38 4.45 6.19
CA VAL A 10 -6.30 3.11 5.58
C VAL A 10 -7.39 2.94 4.52
N LYS A 11 -8.65 3.23 4.86
CA LYS A 11 -9.79 3.14 3.92
C LYS A 11 -9.56 4.00 2.69
N HIS A 12 -9.19 5.26 2.88
CA HIS A 12 -9.02 6.21 1.79
C HIS A 12 -7.81 5.85 0.92
N SER A 13 -6.69 5.45 1.52
CA SER A 13 -5.50 5.00 0.78
C SER A 13 -5.79 3.79 -0.10
N VAL A 14 -6.47 2.77 0.43
CA VAL A 14 -6.88 1.59 -0.35
C VAL A 14 -7.87 1.98 -1.43
N CYS A 15 -8.82 2.88 -1.14
CA CYS A 15 -9.76 3.40 -2.14
C CYS A 15 -9.00 4.03 -3.31
N LEU A 16 -8.07 4.97 -3.05
CA LEU A 16 -7.28 5.63 -4.08
C LEU A 16 -6.39 4.65 -4.88
N LEU A 17 -5.81 3.63 -4.24
CA LEU A 17 -5.07 2.57 -4.93
C LEU A 17 -5.93 1.76 -5.91
N THR A 18 -7.26 1.73 -5.71
CA THR A 18 -8.18 1.12 -6.67
C THR A 18 -8.66 2.12 -7.73
N GLN A 19 -8.93 3.37 -7.33
CA GLN A 19 -9.55 4.39 -8.18
C GLN A 19 -8.57 5.02 -9.17
N ILE A 20 -7.31 5.25 -8.79
CA ILE A 20 -6.30 5.84 -9.69
C ILE A 20 -6.11 4.98 -10.96
N PRO A 21 -5.94 3.65 -10.88
CA PRO A 21 -5.89 2.81 -12.07
C PRO A 21 -7.16 2.82 -12.93
N ILE A 22 -8.34 2.97 -12.32
CA ILE A 22 -9.63 3.07 -13.03
C ILE A 22 -9.70 4.40 -13.79
N ALA A 23 -9.34 5.50 -13.14
CA ALA A 23 -9.28 6.84 -13.74
C ALA A 23 -8.29 6.90 -14.92
N ALA A 24 -7.13 6.23 -14.79
CA ALA A 24 -6.11 6.19 -15.83
C ALA A 24 -6.55 5.50 -17.13
N LYS A 25 -7.60 4.67 -17.08
CA LYS A 25 -8.19 4.04 -18.28
C LYS A 25 -9.21 4.92 -19.00
N GLN A 26 -9.66 6.01 -18.39
CA GLN A 26 -10.62 6.93 -19.00
C GLN A 26 -9.92 7.86 -20.01
N GLU A 27 -10.70 8.47 -20.91
CA GLU A 27 -10.17 9.40 -21.92
C GLU A 27 -9.51 10.61 -21.24
N ASP A 28 -10.26 11.32 -20.39
CA ASP A 28 -9.77 12.46 -19.62
C ASP A 28 -9.24 12.05 -18.24
N PHE A 29 -7.99 11.62 -18.21
CA PHE A 29 -7.33 11.15 -16.99
C PHE A 29 -7.24 12.24 -15.91
N ALA A 30 -6.90 13.48 -16.28
CA ALA A 30 -6.69 14.56 -15.32
C ALA A 30 -8.01 14.96 -14.66
N PHE A 31 -9.10 15.02 -15.43
CA PHE A 31 -10.44 15.29 -14.91
C PHE A 31 -10.91 14.20 -13.93
N GLU A 32 -10.71 12.93 -14.26
CA GLU A 32 -11.09 11.83 -13.36
C GLU A 32 -10.28 11.82 -12.07
N LEU A 33 -8.98 12.14 -12.10
CA LEU A 33 -8.19 12.34 -10.89
C LEU A 33 -8.72 13.49 -10.02
N ARG A 34 -9.11 14.61 -10.62
CA ARG A 34 -9.68 15.76 -9.88
C ARG A 34 -11.01 15.41 -9.22
N LYS A 35 -11.86 14.59 -9.86
CA LYS A 35 -13.09 14.07 -9.23
C LYS A 35 -12.81 13.25 -7.97
N LEU A 36 -11.67 12.55 -7.93
CA LEU A 36 -11.20 11.81 -6.75
C LEU A 36 -10.59 12.74 -5.68
N GLY A 37 -10.51 14.05 -5.93
CA GLY A 37 -9.91 15.02 -5.03
C GLY A 37 -8.38 15.13 -5.15
N LEU A 38 -7.80 14.62 -6.25
CA LEU A 38 -6.37 14.75 -6.53
C LEU A 38 -6.11 16.04 -7.33
N ASN A 39 -5.37 16.95 -6.71
CA ASN A 39 -5.02 18.23 -7.32
C ASN A 39 -3.86 18.05 -8.30
N VAL A 40 -4.18 17.92 -9.59
CA VAL A 40 -3.22 17.66 -10.65
C VAL A 40 -3.39 18.60 -11.85
N SER A 41 -2.31 18.84 -12.59
CA SER A 41 -2.33 19.55 -13.87
C SER A 41 -2.97 18.71 -14.98
N ASP A 42 -3.26 19.31 -16.14
CA ASP A 42 -3.96 18.63 -17.26
C ASP A 42 -3.17 17.46 -17.85
N ARG A 43 -1.85 17.45 -17.69
CA ARG A 43 -0.97 16.35 -18.12
C ARG A 43 -0.11 15.88 -16.96
N PRO A 44 -0.67 15.09 -16.01
CA PRO A 44 0.03 14.78 -14.78
C PRO A 44 1.14 13.76 -14.95
N SER A 45 2.27 13.99 -14.29
CA SER A 45 3.35 13.01 -14.17
C SER A 45 3.06 11.99 -13.05
N LEU A 46 3.74 10.85 -13.06
CA LEU A 46 3.60 9.84 -11.99
C LEU A 46 3.89 10.43 -10.60
N ILE A 47 4.94 11.26 -10.49
CA ILE A 47 5.30 11.91 -9.21
C ILE A 47 4.17 12.82 -8.74
N GLN A 48 3.60 13.62 -9.65
CA GLN A 48 2.49 14.50 -9.31
C GLN A 48 1.25 13.73 -8.85
N VAL A 49 0.94 12.58 -9.48
CA VAL A 49 -0.17 11.72 -9.03
C VAL A 49 0.09 11.15 -7.64
N VAL A 50 1.31 10.68 -7.37
CA VAL A 50 1.71 10.14 -6.06
C VAL A 50 1.64 11.23 -4.97
N SER A 51 2.15 12.43 -5.25
CA SER A 51 2.05 13.58 -4.33
C SER A 51 0.60 14.01 -4.11
N ALA A 52 -0.20 14.09 -5.18
CA ALA A 52 -1.62 14.43 -5.05
C ALA A 52 -2.40 13.38 -4.26
N MET A 53 -2.03 12.11 -4.36
CA MET A 53 -2.61 11.03 -3.56
C MET A 53 -2.29 11.19 -2.07
N THR A 54 -1.04 11.50 -1.70
CA THR A 54 -0.70 11.74 -0.29
C THR A 54 -1.48 12.93 0.25
N GLU A 55 -1.49 14.05 -0.46
CA GLU A 55 -2.24 15.24 -0.01
C GLU A 55 -3.76 14.98 0.06
N ALA A 56 -4.31 14.15 -0.84
CA ALA A 56 -5.73 13.79 -0.80
C ALA A 56 -6.08 13.00 0.48
N VAL A 57 -5.21 12.07 0.90
CA VAL A 57 -5.34 11.36 2.18
C VAL A 57 -5.24 12.34 3.35
N ASP A 58 -4.27 13.26 3.36
CA ASP A 58 -4.14 14.26 4.42
C ASP A 58 -5.38 15.15 4.54
N ARG A 59 -5.90 15.64 3.40
CA ARG A 59 -7.14 16.43 3.36
C ARG A 59 -8.35 15.63 3.79
N HIS A 60 -8.41 14.33 3.49
CA HIS A 60 -9.51 13.46 3.92
C HIS A 60 -9.48 13.27 5.44
N VAL A 61 -8.33 12.89 5.99
CA VAL A 61 -8.14 12.67 7.44
C VAL A 61 -8.32 13.97 8.23
N GLY A 62 -7.83 15.11 7.71
CA GLY A 62 -8.03 16.41 8.35
C GLY A 62 -9.49 16.84 8.46
N ARG A 63 -10.36 16.37 7.54
CA ARG A 63 -11.81 16.65 7.57
C ARG A 63 -12.59 15.69 8.47
N VAL A 64 -12.27 14.40 8.43
CA VAL A 64 -12.99 13.37 9.19
C VAL A 64 -12.48 13.25 10.62
N GLY A 65 -11.27 13.76 10.89
CA GLY A 65 -10.54 13.50 12.13
C GLY A 65 -9.90 12.11 12.13
N GLY A 66 -9.17 11.78 13.19
CA GLY A 66 -8.57 10.45 13.37
C GLY A 66 -7.23 10.25 12.67
N ARG A 67 -6.33 11.24 12.77
CA ARG A 67 -4.92 11.04 12.40
C ARG A 67 -4.30 10.02 13.35
N THR A 68 -3.77 8.93 12.81
CA THR A 68 -3.14 7.85 13.59
C THR A 68 -1.80 7.47 12.98
N ASP A 69 -0.87 6.94 13.78
CA ASP A 69 0.41 6.41 13.29
C ASP A 69 0.20 5.33 12.21
N LEU A 70 -0.84 4.49 12.38
CA LEU A 70 -1.22 3.49 11.39
C LEU A 70 -1.64 4.13 10.07
N GLY A 71 -2.41 5.22 10.13
CA GLY A 71 -2.85 5.97 8.97
C GLY A 71 -1.70 6.60 8.19
N GLU A 72 -0.72 7.18 8.88
CA GLU A 72 0.52 7.69 8.27
C GLU A 72 1.31 6.57 7.58
N MET A 73 1.44 5.42 8.25
CA MET A 73 2.10 4.24 7.66
C MET A 73 1.36 3.73 6.43
N ALA A 74 0.02 3.78 6.42
CA ALA A 74 -0.80 3.36 5.29
C ALA A 74 -0.63 4.31 4.10
N GLN A 75 -0.72 5.62 4.32
CA GLN A 75 -0.52 6.63 3.28
C GLN A 75 0.87 6.50 2.64
N LEU A 76 1.93 6.40 3.46
CA LEU A 76 3.29 6.25 2.96
C LEU A 76 3.48 4.93 2.20
N SER A 77 2.90 3.84 2.70
CA SER A 77 2.94 2.54 2.01
C SER A 77 2.21 2.60 0.67
N ALA A 78 1.07 3.28 0.59
CA ALA A 78 0.33 3.45 -0.66
C ALA A 78 1.14 4.25 -1.68
N ALA A 79 1.74 5.38 -1.27
CA ALA A 79 2.57 6.22 -2.14
C ALA A 79 3.76 5.46 -2.71
N GLU A 80 4.49 4.74 -1.86
CA GLU A 80 5.62 3.93 -2.27
C GLU A 80 5.21 2.77 -3.19
N SER A 81 4.12 2.07 -2.88
CA SER A 81 3.65 0.95 -3.70
C SER A 81 3.15 1.41 -5.06
N LEU A 82 2.38 2.49 -5.12
CA LEU A 82 1.94 3.06 -6.39
C LEU A 82 3.14 3.44 -7.26
N ASN A 83 4.10 4.17 -6.69
CA ASN A 83 5.32 4.56 -7.39
C ASN A 83 6.16 3.35 -7.82
N ALA A 84 6.38 2.38 -6.93
CA ALA A 84 7.22 1.22 -7.20
C ALA A 84 6.62 0.29 -8.26
N VAL A 85 5.32 0.04 -8.23
CA VAL A 85 4.67 -0.86 -9.18
C VAL A 85 4.41 -0.16 -10.52
N ALA A 86 3.99 1.11 -10.53
CA ALA A 86 3.86 1.87 -11.78
C ALA A 86 5.22 2.02 -12.50
N ARG A 87 6.32 2.23 -11.77
CA ARG A 87 7.67 2.31 -12.38
C ARG A 87 8.12 1.04 -13.05
N ARG A 88 7.67 -0.15 -12.61
CA ARG A 88 8.02 -1.42 -13.28
C ARG A 88 7.41 -1.52 -14.68
N GLU A 89 6.32 -0.79 -14.92
CA GLU A 89 5.66 -0.71 -16.23
C GLU A 89 6.26 0.42 -17.10
N LEU A 90 7.15 1.26 -16.55
CA LEU A 90 7.82 2.32 -17.29
C LEU A 90 9.17 1.81 -17.83
N PRO A 91 9.37 1.79 -19.15
CA PRO A 91 10.60 1.26 -19.76
C PRO A 91 11.83 2.17 -19.58
N ASP A 92 11.70 3.37 -19.01
CA ASP A 92 12.81 4.33 -18.94
C ASP A 92 12.79 5.23 -17.69
N LEU A 93 13.96 5.44 -17.09
CA LEU A 93 14.16 6.19 -15.83
C LEU A 93 14.04 7.71 -16.00
N PHE A 94 14.31 8.21 -17.21
CA PHE A 94 14.42 9.66 -17.51
C PHE A 94 13.33 10.19 -18.45
N GLY A 95 12.36 9.35 -18.83
CA GLY A 95 11.37 9.66 -19.87
C GLY A 95 9.93 9.36 -19.48
N ALA A 96 9.54 9.61 -18.23
CA ALA A 96 8.15 9.47 -17.78
C ALA A 96 7.30 10.65 -18.30
N THR A 97 6.99 10.62 -19.59
CA THR A 97 6.01 11.55 -20.16
C THR A 97 4.64 11.33 -19.50
N PRO A 98 3.78 12.37 -19.42
CA PRO A 98 2.43 12.23 -18.87
C PRO A 98 1.62 11.06 -19.49
N ASP A 99 1.80 10.82 -20.79
CA ASP A 99 1.10 9.75 -21.49
C ASP A 99 1.58 8.36 -21.04
N LYS A 100 2.90 8.20 -20.80
CA LYS A 100 3.46 6.98 -20.22
C LYS A 100 3.02 6.80 -18.76
N ALA A 101 2.90 7.88 -17.99
CA ALA A 101 2.38 7.83 -16.63
C ALA A 101 0.93 7.33 -16.60
N LYS A 102 0.07 7.86 -17.49
CA LYS A 102 -1.30 7.37 -17.69
C LYS A 102 -1.31 5.88 -18.06
N ALA A 103 -0.51 5.46 -19.04
CA ALA A 103 -0.44 4.07 -19.46
C ALA A 103 0.00 3.13 -18.33
N ALA A 104 1.07 3.48 -17.60
CA ALA A 104 1.57 2.69 -16.47
C ALA A 104 0.52 2.55 -15.36
N LEU A 105 -0.13 3.66 -14.98
CA LEU A 105 -1.20 3.65 -13.98
C LEU A 105 -2.44 2.87 -14.45
N GLY A 106 -2.80 2.96 -15.73
CA GLY A 106 -3.91 2.20 -16.31
C GLY A 106 -3.63 0.69 -16.33
N GLY A 107 -2.37 0.29 -16.56
CA GLY A 107 -1.92 -1.10 -16.48
C GLY A 107 -2.15 -1.74 -15.12
N LEU A 108 -2.08 -0.95 -14.03
CA LEU A 108 -2.38 -1.41 -12.67
C LEU A 108 -3.83 -1.84 -12.49
N GLY A 109 -4.74 -1.43 -13.37
CA GLY A 109 -6.15 -1.82 -13.33
C GLY A 109 -6.41 -3.21 -13.93
N THR A 110 -5.39 -4.00 -14.21
CA THR A 110 -5.53 -5.41 -14.61
C THR A 110 -5.50 -6.32 -13.37
N VAL A 111 -6.13 -7.50 -13.45
CA VAL A 111 -6.15 -8.50 -12.35
C VAL A 111 -4.73 -8.76 -11.82
N LYS A 112 -3.79 -9.03 -12.73
CA LYS A 112 -2.41 -9.37 -12.38
C LYS A 112 -1.67 -8.21 -11.72
N GLN A 113 -1.78 -7.00 -12.27
CA GLN A 113 -1.02 -5.86 -11.77
C GLN A 113 -1.64 -5.27 -10.51
N PHE A 114 -2.96 -5.26 -10.37
CA PHE A 114 -3.61 -4.88 -9.12
C PHE A 114 -3.22 -5.84 -7.99
N ALA A 115 -3.16 -7.15 -8.25
CA ALA A 115 -2.69 -8.12 -7.27
C ALA A 115 -1.25 -7.87 -6.82
N ALA A 116 -0.38 -7.41 -7.74
CA ALA A 116 0.98 -7.01 -7.41
C ALA A 116 1.02 -5.71 -6.57
N LEU A 117 0.21 -4.72 -6.94
CA LEU A 117 0.06 -3.47 -6.19
C LEU A 117 -0.43 -3.70 -4.76
N ALA A 118 -1.52 -4.46 -4.60
CA ALA A 118 -2.07 -4.81 -3.30
C ALA A 118 -1.05 -5.57 -2.44
N ARG A 119 -0.36 -6.57 -3.02
CA ARG A 119 0.70 -7.29 -2.31
C ARG A 119 1.80 -6.36 -1.81
N ASP A 120 2.31 -5.48 -2.68
CA ASP A 120 3.39 -4.55 -2.33
C ASP A 120 2.95 -3.60 -1.21
N PHE A 121 1.71 -3.08 -1.29
CA PHE A 121 1.12 -2.21 -0.28
C PHE A 121 1.03 -2.88 1.10
N PHE A 122 0.43 -4.06 1.18
CA PHE A 122 0.27 -4.75 2.46
C PHE A 122 1.60 -5.26 3.03
N ALA A 123 2.56 -5.65 2.18
CA ALA A 123 3.91 -5.99 2.64
C ALA A 123 4.58 -4.79 3.34
N ARG A 124 4.53 -3.63 2.70
CA ARG A 124 5.08 -2.37 3.21
C ARG A 124 4.40 -1.92 4.49
N LEU A 125 3.08 -1.96 4.53
CA LEU A 125 2.30 -1.55 5.68
C LEU A 125 2.56 -2.44 6.89
N SER A 126 2.57 -3.75 6.71
CA SER A 126 2.84 -4.68 7.80
C SER A 126 4.27 -4.59 8.31
N ARG A 127 5.26 -4.42 7.42
CA ARG A 127 6.63 -4.13 7.83
C ARG A 127 6.68 -2.90 8.73
N ARG A 128 6.09 -1.78 8.31
CA ARG A 128 6.07 -0.54 9.11
C ARG A 128 5.40 -0.73 10.47
N GLN A 129 4.25 -1.38 10.48
CA GLN A 129 3.51 -1.61 11.71
C GLN A 129 4.32 -2.47 12.70
N LEU A 130 4.94 -3.56 12.22
CA LEU A 130 5.78 -4.41 13.06
C LEU A 130 7.04 -3.66 13.51
N SER A 131 7.77 -3.01 12.61
CA SER A 131 8.97 -2.21 12.96
C SER A 131 8.65 -1.10 13.95
N TYR A 132 7.48 -0.46 13.88
CA TYR A 132 7.07 0.55 14.85
C TYR A 132 6.99 -0.02 16.27
N PHE A 133 6.30 -1.15 16.46
CA PHE A 133 6.21 -1.77 17.78
C PHE A 133 7.56 -2.34 18.24
N LEU A 134 8.32 -2.94 17.32
CA LEU A 134 9.60 -3.56 17.62
C LEU A 134 10.68 -2.53 17.96
N SER A 135 10.72 -1.38 17.29
CA SER A 135 11.74 -0.34 17.55
C SER A 135 11.79 0.13 19.00
N ARG A 136 10.64 0.09 19.69
CA ARG A 136 10.48 0.47 21.10
C ARG A 136 11.09 -0.55 22.07
N GLU A 137 11.24 -1.79 21.63
CA GLU A 137 11.69 -2.91 22.44
C GLU A 137 13.10 -3.37 22.04
N LEU A 138 13.35 -3.57 20.75
CA LEU A 138 14.60 -4.16 20.25
C LEU A 138 15.85 -3.36 20.60
N SER A 139 15.73 -2.03 20.68
CA SER A 139 16.82 -1.14 21.09
C SER A 139 17.29 -1.40 22.53
N GLN A 140 16.42 -1.94 23.39
CA GLN A 140 16.74 -2.32 24.77
C GLN A 140 17.45 -3.69 24.85
N HIS A 141 17.50 -4.43 23.74
CA HIS A 141 18.07 -5.78 23.65
C HIS A 141 19.36 -5.84 22.82
N VAL A 142 20.06 -4.71 22.66
CA VAL A 142 21.37 -4.63 22.02
C VAL A 142 22.46 -4.42 23.07
N GLY A 143 23.40 -5.36 23.19
CA GLY A 143 24.49 -5.27 24.17
C GLY A 143 25.16 -6.61 24.48
N VAL A 144 26.27 -6.53 25.23
CA VAL A 144 26.96 -7.73 25.73
C VAL A 144 26.00 -8.46 26.69
N ASN A 145 25.64 -9.70 26.36
CA ASN A 145 24.61 -10.54 27.02
C ASN A 145 23.14 -10.22 26.71
N SER A 146 22.84 -9.44 25.67
CA SER A 146 21.47 -9.23 25.18
C SER A 146 21.15 -10.13 23.97
N ARG A 147 19.88 -10.16 23.52
CA ARG A 147 19.45 -10.96 22.35
C ARG A 147 20.26 -10.64 21.09
N PHE A 148 20.59 -9.36 20.89
CA PHE A 148 21.47 -8.93 19.80
C PHE A 148 22.81 -8.53 20.40
N HIS A 149 23.85 -9.32 20.11
CA HIS A 149 25.20 -9.06 20.60
C HIS A 149 25.82 -7.84 19.93
N THR A 150 25.41 -7.55 18.68
CA THR A 150 25.90 -6.42 17.90
C THR A 150 24.79 -5.69 17.14
N ILE A 151 25.09 -4.47 16.69
CA ILE A 151 24.24 -3.70 15.75
C ILE A 151 24.06 -4.44 14.41
N ARG A 152 24.98 -5.34 14.04
CA ARG A 152 24.85 -6.15 12.84
C ARG A 152 23.73 -7.18 13.02
N ASP A 153 23.70 -7.91 14.13
CA ASP A 153 22.68 -8.92 14.42
C ASP A 153 21.26 -8.29 14.42
N HIS A 154 21.15 -7.08 14.96
CA HIS A 154 19.92 -6.30 14.91
C HIS A 154 19.49 -5.95 13.47
N ARG A 155 20.43 -5.55 12.60
CA ARG A 155 20.16 -5.27 11.18
C ARG A 155 19.78 -6.53 10.39
N ASP A 156 20.40 -7.66 10.71
CA ASP A 156 20.10 -8.93 10.07
C ASP A 156 18.68 -9.39 10.43
N PHE A 157 18.27 -9.19 11.69
CA PHE A 157 16.88 -9.42 12.13
C PHE A 157 15.87 -8.52 11.40
N GLU A 158 16.11 -7.21 11.31
CA GLU A 158 15.23 -6.30 10.56
C GLU A 158 15.12 -6.68 9.08
N SER A 159 16.21 -7.16 8.48
CA SER A 159 16.21 -7.65 7.08
C SER A 159 15.40 -8.94 6.93
N ALA A 160 15.54 -9.88 7.88
CA ALA A 160 14.74 -11.09 7.92
C ALA A 160 13.24 -10.80 8.14
N LEU A 161 12.92 -9.80 8.97
CA LEU A 161 11.55 -9.33 9.20
C LEU A 161 10.93 -8.74 7.93
N ASP A 162 11.67 -7.90 7.18
CA ASP A 162 11.22 -7.39 5.88
C ASP A 162 10.93 -8.53 4.90
N LEU A 163 11.86 -9.49 4.77
CA LEU A 163 11.66 -10.67 3.93
C LEU A 163 10.39 -11.44 4.35
N HIS A 164 10.23 -11.71 5.64
CA HIS A 164 9.07 -12.43 6.16
C HIS A 164 7.74 -11.72 5.84
N CYS A 165 7.67 -10.39 5.99
CA CYS A 165 6.50 -9.59 5.61
C CYS A 165 6.20 -9.69 4.11
N ARG A 166 7.24 -9.60 3.26
CA ARG A 166 7.10 -9.71 1.80
C ARG A 166 6.64 -11.10 1.36
N GLU A 167 7.08 -12.15 2.02
CA GLU A 167 6.65 -13.49 1.69
C GLU A 167 5.24 -13.77 2.19
N ALA A 168 4.92 -13.39 3.44
CA ALA A 168 3.57 -13.53 4.00
C ALA A 168 2.53 -12.76 3.17
N SER A 169 2.89 -11.60 2.60
CA SER A 169 1.99 -10.86 1.70
C SER A 169 1.62 -11.61 0.41
N ARG A 170 2.25 -12.75 0.08
CA ARG A 170 1.89 -13.55 -1.10
C ARG A 170 0.42 -13.97 -1.08
N ILE A 171 -0.14 -14.28 0.10
CA ILE A 171 -1.56 -14.63 0.28
C ILE A 171 -2.50 -13.52 -0.24
N ILE A 172 -2.06 -12.26 -0.19
CA ILE A 172 -2.84 -11.12 -0.70
C ILE A 172 -2.95 -11.18 -2.22
N LYS A 173 -1.87 -11.54 -2.91
CA LYS A 173 -1.83 -11.62 -4.37
C LYS A 173 -2.84 -12.63 -4.92
N GLU A 174 -3.11 -13.69 -4.16
CA GLU A 174 -3.96 -14.82 -4.60
C GLU A 174 -5.43 -14.42 -4.80
N PHE A 175 -5.94 -13.40 -4.09
CA PHE A 175 -7.35 -12.99 -4.20
C PHE A 175 -7.57 -11.54 -4.67
N SER A 176 -6.56 -10.67 -4.52
CA SER A 176 -6.77 -9.23 -4.71
C SER A 176 -7.18 -8.84 -6.13
N GLY A 177 -6.59 -9.50 -7.13
CA GLY A 177 -6.89 -9.21 -8.54
C GLY A 177 -8.33 -9.54 -8.92
N GLU A 178 -8.82 -10.70 -8.50
CA GLU A 178 -10.20 -11.14 -8.74
C GLU A 178 -11.19 -10.26 -8.00
N TRP A 179 -10.90 -9.93 -6.73
CA TRP A 179 -11.69 -9.00 -5.94
C TRP A 179 -11.83 -7.64 -6.63
N PHE A 180 -10.74 -7.09 -7.14
CA PHE A 180 -10.74 -5.81 -7.85
C PHE A 180 -11.55 -5.87 -9.15
N SER A 181 -11.34 -6.90 -9.97
CA SER A 181 -12.10 -7.08 -11.21
C SER A 181 -13.60 -7.17 -10.92
N LYS A 182 -14.00 -8.05 -10.00
CA LYS A 182 -15.40 -8.23 -9.62
C LYS A 182 -16.07 -6.93 -9.20
N HIS A 183 -15.46 -6.20 -8.26
CA HIS A 183 -16.10 -4.98 -7.73
C HIS A 183 -16.00 -3.76 -8.64
N THR A 184 -15.08 -3.76 -9.60
CA THR A 184 -15.10 -2.74 -10.67
C THR A 184 -16.33 -2.92 -11.56
N HIS A 185 -16.71 -4.16 -11.87
CA HIS A 185 -17.93 -4.46 -12.64
C HIS A 185 -19.22 -4.28 -11.82
N GLU A 186 -19.21 -4.63 -10.53
CA GLU A 186 -20.37 -4.54 -9.61
C GLU A 186 -20.55 -3.13 -8.99
N GLY A 187 -20.56 -2.08 -9.83
CA GLY A 187 -20.89 -0.72 -9.41
C GLY A 187 -19.75 0.05 -8.72
N GLY A 188 -18.50 -0.33 -8.96
CA GLY A 188 -17.31 0.41 -8.51
C GLY A 188 -16.91 0.19 -7.05
N ILE A 189 -15.74 0.72 -6.67
CA ILE A 189 -15.11 0.50 -5.36
C ILE A 189 -15.12 1.80 -4.56
N ASN A 190 -16.01 1.91 -3.57
CA ASN A 190 -16.01 3.04 -2.63
C ASN A 190 -15.16 2.75 -1.38
N GLU A 191 -15.00 3.75 -0.51
CA GLU A 191 -14.23 3.61 0.73
C GLU A 191 -14.72 2.49 1.65
N ALA A 192 -16.04 2.23 1.69
CA ALA A 192 -16.59 1.14 2.49
C ALA A 192 -16.16 -0.24 1.95
N LYS A 193 -16.19 -0.44 0.61
CA LYS A 193 -15.66 -1.64 -0.05
C LYS A 193 -14.15 -1.76 0.17
N ALA A 194 -13.41 -0.66 0.04
CA ALA A 194 -11.97 -0.60 0.29
C ALA A 194 -11.61 -0.99 1.73
N GLY A 195 -12.34 -0.48 2.73
CA GLY A 195 -12.18 -0.84 4.13
C GLY A 195 -12.43 -2.32 4.42
N ARG A 196 -13.50 -2.89 3.83
CA ARG A 196 -13.76 -4.34 3.94
C ARG A 196 -12.67 -5.19 3.29
N PHE A 197 -12.14 -4.75 2.16
CA PHE A 197 -10.99 -5.41 1.53
C PHE A 197 -9.75 -5.36 2.43
N ALA A 198 -9.45 -4.20 3.00
CA ALA A 198 -8.35 -4.06 3.96
C ALA A 198 -8.53 -4.97 5.17
N HIS A 199 -9.76 -5.11 5.69
CA HIS A 199 -10.07 -6.00 6.81
C HIS A 199 -9.71 -7.45 6.49
N VAL A 200 -10.19 -7.93 5.34
CA VAL A 200 -9.95 -9.30 4.87
C VAL A 200 -8.45 -9.53 4.61
N ALA A 201 -7.78 -8.56 3.99
CA ALA A 201 -6.35 -8.62 3.73
C ALA A 201 -5.54 -8.73 5.04
N PHE A 202 -5.80 -7.86 6.02
CA PHE A 202 -5.15 -7.94 7.33
C PHE A 202 -5.42 -9.27 8.05
N LYS A 203 -6.65 -9.76 7.99
CA LYS A 203 -7.02 -11.05 8.59
C LYS A 203 -6.18 -12.18 7.98
N LYS A 204 -6.16 -12.29 6.66
CA LYS A 204 -5.39 -13.33 5.93
C LYS A 204 -3.90 -13.21 6.17
N LEU A 205 -3.36 -11.99 6.16
CA LEU A 205 -1.94 -11.76 6.39
C LEU A 205 -1.52 -12.17 7.81
N ARG A 206 -2.35 -11.87 8.82
CA ARG A 206 -2.10 -12.31 10.19
C ARG A 206 -2.16 -13.83 10.34
N GLU A 207 -3.09 -14.49 9.66
CA GLU A 207 -3.18 -15.95 9.63
C GLU A 207 -1.92 -16.55 8.99
N GLU A 208 -1.44 -15.99 7.88
CA GLU A 208 -0.22 -16.42 7.19
C GLU A 208 1.04 -16.21 8.06
N LEU A 209 1.17 -15.07 8.73
CA LEU A 209 2.29 -14.82 9.66
C LEU A 209 2.30 -15.83 10.82
N ARG A 210 1.13 -16.22 11.33
CA ARG A 210 1.02 -17.24 12.39
C ARG A 210 1.38 -18.63 11.87
N HIS A 211 0.87 -19.01 10.70
CA HIS A 211 1.16 -20.32 10.12
C HIS A 211 2.65 -20.50 9.83
N ARG A 212 3.32 -19.46 9.29
CA ARG A 212 4.76 -19.52 8.97
C ARG A 212 5.66 -19.65 10.19
N ARG A 213 5.23 -19.15 11.35
CA ARG A 213 5.90 -19.41 12.64
C ARG A 213 5.89 -20.90 12.96
N ASP A 214 4.77 -21.57 12.73
CA ASP A 214 4.58 -22.96 13.12
C ASP A 214 5.27 -23.94 12.13
N THR A 215 5.57 -23.51 10.89
CA THR A 215 6.31 -24.33 9.90
C THR A 215 7.82 -24.06 9.83
N HIS A 216 8.32 -22.96 10.40
CA HIS A 216 9.75 -22.61 10.43
C HIS A 216 10.30 -22.52 11.87
N GLY A 217 9.52 -22.97 12.86
CA GLY A 217 9.89 -23.04 14.28
C GLY A 217 10.49 -24.38 14.67
#